data_AF-A0A9Q0WKA5-F1
#
_entry.id   AF-A0A9Q0WKA5-F1
#
_cell.length_a   1.000
_cell.length_b   1.000
_cell.length_c   1.000
_cell.angle_alpha   90.00
_cell.angle_beta   90.00
_cell.angle_gamma   90.00
#
_symmetry.space_group_name_H-M   'P 1'
#
loop_
_entity.id
_entity.type
_entity.pdbx_description
1 polymer ?
#
loop_
_entity_poly.entity_id
_entity_poly.type
_entity_poly.pdbx_seq_one_letter_code
_entity_poly.pdbx_strand_id
1 'polypeptide(L)'
;MGKYGLIDLEKHFAFYAGSLAALLCAFCWVASCFVASWLGFSLAWKVVLVAQIVCWTGQFIGHGVFEKRAPALLDNLVQAFVMAPFFVLLEALQTSFGYEPYPGFHASVQAKIDADIKEWKEKKLKLLS
;
A
#
# COMPACT_ATOMS: atom_id res chain seq x y z
N MET A 1 29.34 12.11 -2.01
CA MET A 1 28.07 12.80 -2.36
C MET A 1 27.64 13.56 -1.10
N GLY A 2 27.69 14.89 -1.11
CA GLY A 2 27.50 15.71 0.11
C GLY A 2 26.06 15.69 0.62
N LYS A 3 25.85 15.99 1.91
CA LYS A 3 24.52 16.04 2.56
C LYS A 3 23.46 16.83 1.78
N TYR A 4 23.86 17.86 1.05
CA TYR A 4 22.98 18.64 0.18
C TYR A 4 22.44 17.84 -1.02
N GLY A 5 23.29 17.04 -1.68
CA GLY A 5 22.87 16.22 -2.82
C GLY A 5 21.96 15.05 -2.46
N LEU A 6 22.02 14.55 -1.22
CA LEU A 6 21.10 13.53 -0.71
C LEU A 6 19.69 14.10 -0.48
N ILE A 7 19.60 15.30 0.09
CA ILE A 7 18.31 15.97 0.36
C ILE A 7 17.60 16.36 -0.95
N ASP A 8 18.35 16.81 -1.96
CA ASP A 8 17.78 17.16 -3.26
C ASP A 8 17.30 15.91 -4.03
N LEU A 9 18.02 14.80 -3.91
CA LEU A 9 17.63 13.52 -4.50
C LEU A 9 16.36 12.94 -3.85
N GLU A 10 16.29 12.98 -2.51
CA GLU A 10 15.11 12.56 -1.75
C GLU A 10 13.86 13.35 -2.15
N LYS A 11 13.98 14.67 -2.25
CA LYS A 11 12.87 15.54 -2.67
C LYS A 11 12.43 15.25 -4.09
N HIS A 12 13.36 15.03 -5.01
CA HIS A 12 13.04 14.66 -6.39
C HIS A 12 12.28 13.34 -6.45
N PHE A 13 12.79 12.30 -5.79
CA PHE A 13 12.17 10.98 -5.81
C PHE A 13 10.77 11.00 -5.17
N ALA A 14 10.63 11.63 -4.00
CA ALA A 14 9.33 11.77 -3.34
C ALA A 14 8.32 12.55 -4.18
N PHE A 15 8.78 13.58 -4.90
CA PHE A 15 7.94 14.35 -5.81
C PHE A 15 7.44 13.50 -6.99
N TYR A 16 8.27 12.65 -7.59
CA TYR A 16 7.85 11.76 -8.67
C TYR A 16 6.83 10.71 -8.21
N ALA A 17 7.08 10.03 -7.10
CA ALA A 17 6.14 9.05 -6.56
C ALA A 17 4.81 9.70 -6.14
N GLY A 18 4.87 10.87 -5.50
CA GLY A 18 3.69 11.66 -5.13
C GLY A 18 2.90 12.15 -6.36
N SER A 19 3.59 12.61 -7.40
CA SER A 19 2.96 13.04 -8.66
C SER A 19 2.31 11.86 -9.39
N LEU A 20 2.95 10.69 -9.41
CA LEU A 20 2.38 9.47 -9.98
C LEU A 20 1.14 9.02 -9.20
N ALA A 21 1.21 9.02 -7.87
CA ALA A 21 0.04 8.74 -7.03
C ALA A 21 -1.12 9.69 -7.33
N ALA A 22 -0.85 11.00 -7.43
CA ALA A 22 -1.86 11.99 -7.77
C ALA A 22 -2.47 11.76 -9.15
N LEU A 23 -1.66 11.43 -10.16
CA LEU A 23 -2.13 11.09 -11.50
C LEU A 23 -3.01 9.84 -11.51
N LEU A 24 -2.62 8.78 -10.79
CA LEU A 24 -3.43 7.57 -10.65
C LEU A 24 -4.77 7.86 -9.95
N CYS A 25 -4.76 8.66 -8.89
CA CYS A 25 -5.98 9.08 -8.20
C CYS A 25 -6.90 9.90 -9.13
N ALA A 26 -6.35 10.86 -9.87
CA ALA A 26 -7.11 11.66 -10.83
C ALA A 26 -7.68 10.79 -11.96
N PHE A 27 -6.91 9.82 -12.47
CA PHE A 27 -7.37 8.85 -13.45
C PHE A 27 -8.53 8.00 -12.90
N CYS A 28 -8.39 7.44 -11.71
CA CYS A 28 -9.45 6.67 -11.05
C CYS A 28 -10.72 7.50 -10.85
N TRP A 29 -10.58 8.78 -10.48
CA TRP A 29 -11.69 9.71 -10.34
C TRP A 29 -12.42 9.92 -11.68
N VAL A 30 -11.69 10.28 -12.73
CA VAL A 30 -12.26 10.51 -14.07
C VAL A 30 -12.92 9.25 -14.62
N ALA A 31 -12.27 8.10 -14.49
CA ALA A 31 -12.83 6.81 -14.89
C ALA A 31 -14.13 6.50 -14.12
N SER A 32 -14.16 6.77 -12.81
CA SER A 32 -15.36 6.57 -11.99
C SER A 32 -16.50 7.49 -12.42
N CYS A 33 -16.22 8.75 -12.73
CA CYS A 33 -17.21 9.69 -13.29
C CYS A 33 -17.76 9.21 -14.64
N PHE A 34 -16.89 8.70 -15.52
CA PHE A 34 -17.30 8.17 -16.83
C PHE A 34 -18.16 6.91 -16.71
N VAL A 35 -17.79 5.98 -15.83
CA VAL A 35 -18.59 4.77 -15.54
C VAL A 35 -19.94 5.13 -14.96
N ALA A 36 -19.99 6.10 -14.03
CA ALA A 36 -21.24 6.56 -13.42
C ALA A 36 -22.16 7.27 -14.43
N SER A 37 -21.61 8.08 -15.34
CA SER A 37 -22.40 8.75 -16.38
C SER A 37 -22.93 7.78 -17.43
N TRP A 38 -22.19 6.72 -17.74
CA TRP A 38 -22.60 5.70 -18.72
C TRP A 38 -23.65 4.72 -18.18
N LEU A 39 -23.53 4.29 -16.92
CA LEU A 39 -24.43 3.28 -16.32
C LEU A 39 -25.69 3.88 -15.67
N GLY A 40 -25.66 5.17 -15.35
CA GLY A 40 -26.68 5.81 -14.52
C GLY A 40 -26.60 5.40 -13.04
N PHE A 41 -27.09 6.27 -12.14
CA PHE A 41 -26.90 6.11 -10.69
C PHE A 41 -27.34 4.74 -10.16
N SER A 42 -28.52 4.26 -10.58
CA SER A 42 -29.14 3.01 -10.10
C SER A 42 -28.32 1.74 -10.37
N LEU A 43 -27.60 1.69 -11.50
CA LEU A 43 -26.75 0.55 -11.84
C LEU A 43 -25.33 0.76 -11.30
N ALA A 44 -24.82 2.00 -11.31
CA ALA A 44 -23.48 2.33 -10.82
C ALA A 44 -23.27 1.93 -9.35
N TRP A 45 -24.22 2.23 -8.45
CA TRP A 45 -24.05 1.88 -7.03
C TRP A 45 -24.04 0.36 -6.78
N LYS A 46 -24.77 -0.41 -7.59
CA LYS A 46 -24.77 -1.89 -7.51
C LYS A 46 -23.43 -2.46 -7.92
N VAL A 47 -22.87 -1.96 -9.02
CA VAL A 47 -21.54 -2.35 -9.50
C VAL A 47 -20.48 -2.03 -8.45
N VAL A 48 -20.52 -0.82 -7.87
CA VAL A 48 -19.61 -0.42 -6.79
C VAL A 48 -19.74 -1.34 -5.58
N LEU A 49 -20.98 -1.67 -5.17
CA LEU A 49 -21.21 -2.54 -4.01
C LEU A 49 -20.65 -3.95 -4.24
N VAL A 50 -20.92 -4.54 -5.40
CA VAL A 50 -20.39 -5.86 -5.75
C VAL A 50 -18.86 -5.82 -5.82
N ALA A 51 -18.27 -4.82 -6.46
CA ALA A 51 -16.83 -4.65 -6.54
C ALA A 51 -16.20 -4.55 -5.15
N GLN A 52 -16.78 -3.77 -4.24
CA GLN A 52 -16.30 -3.65 -2.87
C GLN A 52 -16.37 -4.99 -2.13
N ILE A 53 -17.49 -5.71 -2.20
CA ILE A 53 -17.59 -7.03 -1.54
C ILE A 53 -16.51 -7.98 -2.05
N VAL A 54 -16.29 -8.03 -3.37
CA VAL A 54 -15.27 -8.89 -3.98
C VAL A 54 -13.86 -8.48 -3.55
N CYS A 55 -13.53 -7.19 -3.63
CA CYS A 55 -12.21 -6.67 -3.25
C CYS A 55 -11.91 -6.88 -1.77
N TRP A 56 -12.87 -6.61 -0.89
CA TRP A 56 -12.73 -6.84 0.56
C TRP A 56 -12.58 -8.33 0.88
N THR A 57 -13.38 -9.18 0.23
CA THR A 57 -13.24 -10.64 0.39
C THR A 57 -11.84 -11.10 -0.05
N GLY A 58 -11.34 -10.59 -1.18
CA GLY A 58 -9.98 -10.83 -1.64
C GLY A 58 -8.91 -10.37 -0.64
N GLN A 59 -9.05 -9.17 -0.07
CA GLN A 59 -8.13 -8.67 0.97
C GLN A 59 -8.12 -9.56 2.22
N PHE A 60 -9.30 -9.93 2.73
CA PHE A 60 -9.39 -10.81 3.90
C PHE A 60 -8.86 -12.22 3.63
N ILE A 61 -9.07 -12.77 2.44
CA ILE A 61 -8.50 -14.08 2.05
C ILE A 61 -6.98 -13.96 1.91
N GLY A 62 -6.47 -12.92 1.25
CA GLY A 62 -5.04 -12.65 1.12
C GLY A 62 -4.33 -12.62 2.47
N HIS A 63 -4.76 -11.73 3.35
CA HIS A 63 -4.15 -11.57 4.67
C HIS A 63 -4.45 -12.75 5.62
N GLY A 64 -5.67 -13.30 5.57
CA GLY A 64 -6.09 -14.36 6.48
C GLY A 64 -5.53 -15.75 6.13
N VAL A 65 -5.56 -16.13 4.85
CA VAL A 65 -5.14 -17.47 4.39
C VAL A 65 -3.66 -17.52 4.09
N PHE A 66 -3.12 -16.53 3.37
CA PHE A 66 -1.74 -16.57 2.91
C PHE A 66 -0.77 -15.98 3.93
N GLU A 67 -1.13 -14.88 4.61
CA GLU A 67 -0.25 -14.24 5.59
C GLU A 67 -0.49 -14.72 7.04
N LYS A 68 -1.63 -15.39 7.31
CA LYS A 68 -2.06 -15.85 8.65
C LYS A 68 -1.96 -14.75 9.72
N ARG A 69 -2.08 -13.49 9.31
CA ARG A 69 -1.93 -12.31 10.17
C ARG A 69 -3.27 -11.58 10.25
N ALA A 70 -3.57 -10.99 11.40
CA ALA A 70 -4.71 -10.10 11.50
C ALA A 70 -4.47 -8.90 10.57
N PRO A 71 -5.48 -8.47 9.80
CA PRO A 71 -5.33 -7.31 8.94
C PRO A 71 -5.02 -6.09 9.81
N ALA A 72 -4.00 -5.31 9.44
CA ALA A 72 -3.55 -4.10 10.17
C ALA A 72 -4.66 -3.05 10.37
N LEU A 73 -5.78 -3.20 9.66
CA LEU A 73 -7.04 -2.49 9.88
C LEU A 73 -7.53 -2.57 11.33
N LEU A 74 -7.29 -3.69 12.02
CA LEU A 74 -7.73 -3.87 13.42
C LEU A 74 -6.83 -3.14 14.44
N ASP A 75 -5.61 -2.77 14.04
CA ASP A 75 -4.62 -2.15 14.93
C ASP A 75 -4.57 -0.62 14.77
N ASN A 76 -4.63 -0.11 13.53
CA ASN A 76 -4.66 1.32 13.25
C ASN A 76 -5.27 1.60 11.87
N LEU A 77 -6.59 1.78 11.83
CA LEU A 77 -7.37 1.92 10.60
C LEU A 77 -6.88 3.07 9.70
N VAL A 78 -6.58 4.23 10.29
CA VAL A 78 -6.11 5.41 9.54
C VAL A 78 -4.75 5.15 8.89
N GLN A 79 -3.82 4.56 9.65
CA GLN A 79 -2.52 4.19 9.12
C GLN A 79 -2.64 3.11 8.04
N ALA A 80 -3.49 2.10 8.23
CA ALA A 80 -3.69 1.05 7.23
C ALA A 80 -4.25 1.62 5.91
N PHE A 81 -5.26 2.50 5.96
CA PHE A 81 -5.87 3.08 4.77
C PHE A 81 -4.95 4.07 4.04
N VAL A 82 -4.17 4.87 4.78
CA VAL A 82 -3.25 5.83 4.15
C VAL A 82 -2.00 5.11 3.65
N MET A 83 -1.38 4.26 4.47
CA MET A 83 -0.10 3.65 4.14
C MET A 83 -0.20 2.50 3.15
N ALA A 84 -1.29 1.73 3.12
CA ALA A 84 -1.36 0.57 2.24
C ALA A 84 -1.26 0.95 0.74
N PRO A 85 -1.97 1.97 0.23
CA PRO A 85 -1.80 2.43 -1.16
C PRO A 85 -0.37 2.90 -1.46
N PHE A 86 0.27 3.63 -0.54
CA PHE A 86 1.65 4.07 -0.72
C PHE A 86 2.63 2.90 -0.70
N PHE A 87 2.44 1.94 0.20
CA PHE A 87 3.27 0.74 0.27
C PHE A 87 3.21 -0.05 -1.04
N VAL A 88 2.00 -0.34 -1.53
CA VAL A 88 1.80 -1.07 -2.80
C VAL A 88 2.41 -0.30 -3.98
N LEU A 89 2.24 1.03 -4.04
CA LEU A 89 2.83 1.85 -5.09
C LEU A 89 4.36 1.80 -5.06
N LEU A 90 4.97 1.97 -3.88
CA LEU A 90 6.42 1.94 -3.71
C LEU A 90 7.00 0.56 -4.02
N GLU A 91 6.33 -0.51 -3.61
CA GLU A 91 6.72 -1.89 -3.92
C GLU A 91 6.62 -2.19 -5.42
N ALA A 92 5.55 -1.74 -6.08
CA ALA A 92 5.39 -1.90 -7.53
C ALA A 92 6.45 -1.11 -8.31
N LEU A 93 6.74 0.13 -7.88
CA LEU A 93 7.81 0.96 -8.46
C LEU A 93 9.19 0.34 -8.25
N GLN A 94 9.45 -0.22 -7.05
CA GLN A 94 10.71 -0.90 -6.76
C GLN A 94 10.85 -2.17 -7.60
N THR A 95 9.81 -3.00 -7.69
CA THR A 95 9.84 -4.27 -8.42
C THR A 95 9.94 -4.06 -9.93
N SER A 96 9.27 -3.03 -10.47
CA SER A 96 9.19 -2.81 -11.92
C SER A 96 10.29 -1.89 -12.45
N PHE A 97 10.74 -0.92 -11.64
CA PHE A 97 11.65 0.14 -12.08
C PHE A 97 12.90 0.30 -11.19
N GLY A 98 13.05 -0.50 -10.12
CA GLY A 98 14.16 -0.35 -9.18
C GLY A 98 14.12 0.97 -8.41
N TYR A 99 12.92 1.54 -8.23
CA TYR A 99 12.72 2.81 -7.53
C TYR A 99 13.10 2.71 -6.05
N GLU A 100 14.16 3.40 -5.66
CA GLU A 100 14.58 3.53 -4.27
C GLU A 100 14.49 4.99 -3.78
N PRO A 101 13.59 5.32 -2.82
CA PRO A 101 13.38 6.69 -2.32
C PRO A 101 14.65 7.40 -1.85
N TYR A 102 15.55 6.66 -1.20
CA TYR A 102 16.87 7.10 -0.79
C TYR A 102 17.80 5.88 -0.69
N PRO A 103 19.13 6.05 -0.88
CA PRO A 103 20.06 4.94 -0.88
C PRO A 103 19.97 4.11 0.41
N GLY A 104 19.71 2.80 0.27
CA GLY A 104 19.59 1.88 1.39
C GLY A 104 18.19 1.82 2.03
N PHE A 105 17.18 2.49 1.45
CA PHE A 105 15.79 2.40 1.89
C PHE A 105 15.33 0.94 1.94
N HIS A 106 15.52 0.19 0.85
CA HIS A 106 15.01 -1.18 0.77
C HIS A 106 15.67 -2.09 1.81
N ALA A 107 16.98 -1.96 1.99
CA ALA A 107 17.71 -2.69 3.02
C ALA A 107 17.23 -2.34 4.44
N SER A 108 16.94 -1.05 4.70
CA SER A 108 16.42 -0.61 6.00
C SER A 108 15.00 -1.12 6.27
N VAL A 109 14.15 -1.19 5.25
CA VAL A 109 12.78 -1.72 5.33
C VAL A 109 12.81 -3.22 5.55
N GLN A 110 13.63 -3.96 4.80
CA GLN A 110 13.80 -5.40 4.99
C GLN A 110 14.29 -5.74 6.40
N ALA A 111 15.29 -5.01 6.91
CA ALA A 111 15.80 -5.21 8.27
C ALA A 111 14.72 -5.00 9.35
N LYS A 112 13.82 -4.02 9.16
CA LYS A 112 12.67 -3.80 10.06
C LYS A 112 11.65 -4.92 9.96
N ILE A 113 11.31 -5.36 8.74
CA ILE A 113 10.38 -6.48 8.52
C ILE A 113 10.90 -7.75 9.20
N ASP A 114 12.20 -8.07 9.04
CA ASP A 114 12.81 -9.25 9.63
C ASP A 114 12.82 -9.18 11.16
N ALA A 115 13.09 -8.00 11.73
CA ALA A 115 13.02 -7.77 13.17
C ALA A 115 11.59 -7.97 13.71
N ASP A 116 10.58 -7.41 13.03
CA ASP A 116 9.18 -7.55 13.43
C ASP A 116 8.69 -9.00 13.32
N ILE A 117 9.12 -9.74 12.30
CA ILE A 117 8.84 -11.17 12.16
C ILE A 117 9.45 -11.96 13.32
N LYS A 118 10.70 -11.63 13.70
CA LYS A 118 11.38 -12.28 14.83
C LYS A 118 10.67 -12.00 16.15
N GLU A 119 10.33 -10.75 16.44
CA GLU A 119 9.60 -10.36 17.65
C GLU A 119 8.24 -11.07 17.73
N TRP A 120 7.51 -11.15 16.61
CA TRP A 120 6.24 -11.86 16.54
C TRP A 120 6.40 -13.36 16.82
N LYS A 121 7.42 -14.01 16.25
CA LYS A 121 7.72 -15.42 16.52
C LYS A 121 8.05 -15.65 17.99
N GLU A 122 8.85 -14.78 18.62
CA GLU A 122 9.20 -14.86 20.04
C GLU A 122 8.00 -14.67 20.96
N LYS A 123 7.14 -13.67 20.69
CA LYS A 123 5.88 -13.46 21.41
C LYS A 123 4.96 -14.68 21.31
N LYS A 124 4.83 -15.25 20.11
CA LYS A 124 4.03 -16.47 19.89
C LYS A 124 4.59 -17.66 20.67
N LEU A 125 5.91 -17.82 20.72
CA LEU A 125 6.56 -18.90 21.47
C LEU A 125 6.30 -18.78 22.98
N LYS A 126 6.41 -17.56 23.54
CA LYS A 126 6.12 -17.28 24.96
C LYS A 126 4.66 -17.51 25.35
N LEU A 127 3.71 -17.32 24.43
CA LEU A 127 2.29 -17.60 24.66
C LEU A 127 1.97 -19.10 24.65
N LEU A 128 2.86 -19.93 24.09
CA LEU A 128 2.71 -21.38 23.97
C LEU A 128 3.51 -22.17 25.02
N SER A 129 4.42 -21.51 25.73
CA SER A 129 5.22 -22.08 26.84
C SER A 129 4.54 -21.84 28.19
#